data_AF-A0A536HKK8-F1
#
_entry.id   AF-A0A536HKK8-F1
#
_cell.length_a   1.000
_cell.length_b   1.000
_cell.length_c   1.000
_cell.angle_alpha   90.00
_cell.angle_beta   90.00
_cell.angle_gamma   90.00
#
_symmetry.space_group_name_H-M   'P 1'
#
loop_
_entity.id
_entity.type
_entity.pdbx_description
1 polymer ?
#
loop_
_entity_poly.entity_id
_entity_poly.type
_entity_poly.pdbx_seq_one_letter_code
_entity_poly.pdbx_strand_id
1 'polypeptide(L)'
;MGAIQATVSSTSLFQVDEIDIYKLNQDGNGNLTPDLAHYNKYKLDGTPMINPEPWPSPSRNVGNGTSDFMGVTVNYTYNWKAGFFSPLGPVKTNATVYIRLEPQSY
;
A
#
# COMPACT_ATOMS: atom_id res chain seq x y z
N MET A 1 19.68 16.19 -29.75
CA MET A 1 18.44 15.38 -29.66
C MET A 1 18.79 14.09 -28.95
N GLY A 2 18.20 13.75 -27.81
CA GLY A 2 18.61 12.49 -27.14
C GLY A 2 17.99 12.12 -25.80
N ALA A 3 17.23 13.00 -25.14
CA ALA A 3 16.58 12.65 -23.87
C ALA A 3 15.08 12.33 -24.01
N ILE A 4 14.36 13.08 -24.86
CA ILE A 4 12.90 12.97 -24.98
C ILE A 4 12.47 11.63 -25.60
N GLN A 5 13.25 11.11 -26.56
CA GLN A 5 12.89 9.87 -27.27
C GLN A 5 13.06 8.61 -26.40
N ALA A 6 13.97 8.63 -25.41
CA ALA A 6 14.21 7.49 -24.52
C ALA A 6 13.13 7.33 -23.44
N THR A 7 12.38 8.39 -23.13
CA THR A 7 11.29 8.34 -22.13
C THR A 7 10.02 7.67 -22.69
N VAL A 8 9.86 7.61 -24.02
CA VAL A 8 8.65 7.08 -24.70
C VAL A 8 8.67 5.56 -24.87
N SER A 9 9.79 4.88 -24.62
CA SER A 9 9.92 3.42 -24.80
C SER A 9 9.64 2.58 -23.55
N SER A 10 9.37 3.21 -22.40
CA SER A 10 8.89 2.49 -21.22
C SER A 10 7.36 2.39 -21.26
N THR A 11 6.83 1.17 -21.22
CA THR A 11 5.40 0.91 -20.98
C THR A 11 5.03 0.96 -19.49
N SER A 12 6.03 1.10 -18.61
CA SER A 12 5.82 1.23 -17.17
C SER A 12 5.85 2.70 -16.75
N LEU A 13 4.77 3.14 -16.09
CA LEU A 13 4.64 4.48 -15.53
C LEU A 13 5.26 4.56 -14.13
N PHE A 14 5.27 3.49 -13.35
CA PHE A 14 5.82 3.49 -12.00
C PHE A 14 6.26 2.09 -11.62
N GLN A 15 7.14 2.01 -10.64
CA GLN A 15 7.55 0.76 -10.01
C GLN A 15 6.96 0.72 -8.61
N VAL A 16 6.19 -0.33 -8.30
CA VAL A 16 5.77 -0.60 -6.92
C VAL A 16 6.97 -1.18 -6.17
N ASP A 17 7.40 -0.49 -5.13
CA ASP A 17 8.55 -0.87 -4.32
C ASP A 17 8.13 -1.80 -3.17
N GLU A 18 6.98 -1.49 -2.56
CA GLU A 18 6.50 -2.13 -1.34
C GLU A 18 4.97 -1.94 -1.21
N ILE A 19 4.30 -2.98 -0.73
CA ILE A 19 2.88 -2.95 -0.35
C ILE A 19 2.80 -3.27 1.13
N ASP A 20 2.30 -2.33 1.91
CA ASP A 20 2.05 -2.50 3.33
C ASP A 20 0.59 -2.91 3.54
N ILE A 21 0.37 -3.93 4.36
CA ILE A 21 -0.97 -4.37 4.78
C ILE A 21 -1.00 -4.41 6.30
N TYR A 22 -1.94 -3.68 6.90
CA TYR A 22 -1.99 -3.55 8.35
C TYR A 22 -3.39 -3.39 8.90
N LYS A 23 -3.58 -3.82 10.14
CA LYS A 23 -4.83 -3.59 10.87
C LYS A 23 -4.92 -2.13 11.30
N LEU A 24 -6.14 -1.60 11.31
CA LEU A 24 -6.46 -0.29 11.83
C LEU A 24 -7.36 -0.43 13.06
N ASN A 25 -6.98 0.23 14.15
CA ASN A 25 -7.81 0.37 15.33
C ASN A 25 -8.64 1.65 15.21
N GLN A 26 -9.94 1.53 15.43
CA GLN A 26 -10.85 2.67 15.49
C GLN A 26 -11.06 3.13 16.93
N ASP A 27 -10.86 4.41 17.22
CA ASP A 27 -11.19 4.99 18.52
C ASP A 27 -12.70 5.34 18.64
N GLY A 28 -13.14 5.76 19.83
CA GLY A 28 -14.54 6.13 20.06
C GLY A 28 -15.03 7.34 19.25
N ASN A 29 -14.13 8.09 18.61
CA ASN A 29 -14.44 9.23 17.75
C ASN A 29 -14.39 8.88 16.26
N GLY A 30 -14.12 7.61 15.93
CA GLY A 30 -14.05 7.11 14.56
C GLY A 30 -12.68 7.25 13.90
N ASN A 31 -11.65 7.73 14.61
CA ASN A 31 -10.30 7.87 14.04
C ASN A 31 -9.64 6.50 13.89
N LEU A 32 -8.98 6.29 12.75
CA LEU A 32 -8.26 5.05 12.45
C LEU A 32 -6.77 5.23 12.71
N THR A 33 -6.18 4.30 13.45
CA THR A 33 -4.74 4.28 13.76
C THR A 33 -4.14 2.92 13.43
N PRO A 34 -2.95 2.86 12.79
CA PRO A 34 -2.30 1.59 12.49
C PRO A 34 -1.95 0.78 13.73
N ASP A 35 -2.23 -0.52 13.70
CA ASP A 35 -1.75 -1.49 14.68
C ASP A 35 -0.38 -2.02 14.24
N LEU A 36 0.67 -1.66 14.98
CA LEU A 36 2.04 -2.06 14.68
C LEU A 36 2.32 -3.54 14.94
N ALA A 37 1.48 -4.24 15.71
CA ALA A 37 1.59 -5.68 15.93
C ALA A 37 1.00 -6.49 14.77
N HIS A 38 0.05 -5.91 14.03
CA HIS A 38 -0.66 -6.55 12.93
C HIS A 38 -0.32 -5.86 11.60
N TYR A 39 0.94 -5.95 11.19
CA TYR A 39 1.49 -5.25 10.04
C TYR A 39 2.42 -6.14 9.22
N ASN A 40 2.24 -6.16 7.90
CA ASN A 40 3.08 -6.90 6.96
C ASN A 40 3.51 -6.02 5.78
N LYS A 41 4.60 -6.43 5.13
CA LYS A 41 5.14 -5.80 3.92
C LYS A 41 5.34 -6.84 2.84
N TYR A 42 5.01 -6.49 1.62
CA TYR A 42 5.16 -7.36 0.45
C TYR A 42 5.77 -6.63 -0.72
N LYS A 43 6.45 -7.39 -1.58
CA LYS A 43 6.66 -6.98 -2.97
C LYS A 43 5.36 -7.10 -3.77
N LEU A 44 5.33 -6.51 -4.95
CA LEU A 44 4.18 -6.61 -5.87
C LEU A 44 3.81 -8.05 -6.24
N ASP A 45 4.79 -8.96 -6.24
CA ASP A 45 4.58 -10.40 -6.52
C ASP A 45 4.03 -11.19 -5.31
N GLY A 46 3.77 -10.51 -4.18
CA GLY A 46 3.29 -11.13 -2.95
C GLY A 46 4.38 -11.74 -2.08
N THR A 47 5.66 -11.64 -2.46
CA THR A 47 6.77 -12.10 -1.62
C THR A 47 6.81 -11.27 -0.33
N PRO A 48 6.74 -11.89 0.86
CA PRO A 48 6.81 -11.17 2.12
C PRO A 48 8.22 -10.58 2.32
N MET A 49 8.26 -9.31 2.72
CA MET A 49 9.49 -8.57 3.05
C MET A 49 9.82 -8.65 4.54
N ILE A 50 8.88 -9.09 5.38
CA ILE A 50 9.08 -9.44 6.79
C ILE A 50 8.78 -10.94 6.95
N ASN A 51 9.74 -11.71 7.46
CA ASN A 51 9.60 -13.15 7.63
C ASN A 51 10.06 -13.59 9.04
N PRO A 52 9.22 -14.29 9.83
CA PRO A 52 7.83 -14.65 9.54
C PRO A 52 6.93 -13.43 9.45
N GLU A 53 5.82 -13.53 8.71
CA GLU A 53 4.81 -12.48 8.65
C GLU A 53 4.21 -12.24 10.06
N PRO A 54 4.30 -11.02 10.62
CA PRO A 54 3.76 -10.71 11.94
C PRO A 54 2.25 -10.92 12.04
N TRP A 55 1.51 -10.71 10.94
CA TRP A 55 0.06 -10.85 10.89
C TRP A 55 -0.39 -11.95 9.90
N PRO A 56 -0.66 -13.17 10.37
CA PRO A 56 -1.02 -14.29 9.50
C PRO A 56 -2.26 -14.01 8.65
N SER A 57 -2.19 -14.28 7.35
CA SER A 57 -3.31 -14.06 6.39
C SER A 57 -4.66 -14.63 6.85
N PRO A 58 -4.74 -15.84 7.45
CA PRO A 58 -6.03 -16.41 7.90
C PRO A 58 -6.68 -15.63 9.06
N SER A 59 -5.92 -14.82 9.79
CA SER A 59 -6.43 -14.03 10.92
C SER A 59 -6.99 -12.66 10.51
N ARG A 60 -6.88 -12.29 9.23
CA ARG A 60 -7.34 -11.01 8.69
C ARG A 60 -8.84 -11.04 8.38
N ASN A 61 -9.65 -11.12 9.42
CA ASN A 61 -11.10 -11.24 9.29
C ASN A 61 -11.81 -10.35 10.31
N VAL A 62 -13.12 -10.21 10.18
CA VAL A 62 -13.96 -9.55 11.19
C VAL A 62 -13.85 -10.28 12.53
N GLY A 63 -13.61 -9.51 13.60
CA GLY A 63 -13.67 -10.01 14.96
C GLY A 63 -15.11 -10.15 15.43
N ASN A 64 -15.43 -11.22 16.16
CA ASN A 64 -16.67 -11.55 16.88
C ASN A 64 -17.90 -10.60 16.69
N GLY A 65 -18.41 -10.48 15.46
CA GLY A 65 -19.63 -9.72 15.14
C GLY A 65 -19.49 -8.21 15.00
N THR A 66 -18.27 -7.65 15.02
CA THR A 66 -18.01 -6.21 14.81
C THR A 66 -17.25 -5.96 13.51
N SER A 67 -17.43 -4.78 12.92
CA SER A 67 -16.59 -4.36 11.79
C SER A 67 -15.11 -4.33 12.19
N ASP A 68 -14.22 -4.64 11.26
CA ASP A 68 -12.77 -4.46 11.41
C ASP A 68 -12.26 -3.54 10.29
N PHE A 69 -11.06 -2.99 10.45
CA PHE A 69 -10.49 -2.06 9.49
C PHE A 69 -9.08 -2.50 9.08
N MET A 70 -8.79 -2.36 7.79
CA MET A 70 -7.50 -2.69 7.21
C MET A 70 -6.99 -1.53 6.38
N GLY A 71 -5.73 -1.19 6.54
CA GLY A 71 -5.02 -0.26 5.66
C GLY A 71 -4.17 -1.00 4.66
N VAL A 72 -4.18 -0.51 3.42
CA VAL A 72 -3.25 -0.90 2.37
C VAL A 72 -2.53 0.35 1.90
N THR A 73 -1.21 0.36 2.03
CA THR A 73 -0.35 1.44 1.49
C THR A 73 0.52 0.87 0.39
N VAL A 74 0.40 1.43 -0.82
CA VAL A 74 1.27 1.09 -1.94
C VAL A 74 2.35 2.16 -2.06
N ASN A 75 3.60 1.80 -1.81
CA ASN A 75 4.76 2.64 -2.00
C ASN A 75 5.30 2.43 -3.41
N TYR A 76 5.46 3.50 -4.17
CA TYR A 76 5.91 3.43 -5.56
C TYR A 76 6.83 4.57 -5.95
N THR A 77 7.72 4.26 -6.88
CA THR A 77 8.69 5.19 -7.46
C THR A 77 8.32 5.47 -8.91
N TYR A 78 8.37 6.73 -9.31
CA TYR A 78 8.15 7.15 -10.68
C TYR A 78 9.14 8.24 -11.09
N ASN A 79 9.45 8.31 -12.39
CA ASN A 79 10.45 9.23 -12.96
C ASN A 79 9.85 10.33 -13.84
N TRP A 80 8.52 10.43 -13.92
CA TRP A 80 7.82 11.42 -14.74
C TRP A 80 6.85 12.25 -13.91
N LYS A 81 6.73 13.54 -14.19
CA LYS A 81 5.69 14.40 -13.61
C LYS A 81 5.07 15.23 -14.73
N ALA A 82 3.74 15.18 -14.86
CA ALA A 82 3.05 16.05 -15.80
C ALA A 82 3.28 17.52 -15.42
N GLY A 83 3.64 18.37 -16.40
CA GLY A 83 3.84 19.80 -16.19
C GLY A 83 5.18 20.22 -15.58
N PHE A 84 6.18 19.34 -15.48
CA PHE A 84 7.50 19.66 -14.93
C PHE A 84 8.63 19.25 -15.87
N PHE A 85 9.39 20.22 -16.39
CA PHE A 85 10.50 20.03 -17.34
C PHE A 85 11.87 20.12 -16.65
N SER A 86 12.08 19.38 -15.56
CA SER A 86 13.38 19.29 -14.90
C SER A 86 13.65 17.85 -14.49
N PRO A 87 14.88 17.33 -14.67
CA PRO A 87 15.25 15.98 -14.26
C PRO A 87 15.36 15.91 -12.74
N LEU A 88 14.22 15.92 -12.06
CA LEU A 88 14.14 15.43 -10.70
C LEU A 88 14.42 13.92 -10.80
N GLY A 89 15.35 13.44 -9.98
CA GLY A 89 15.58 12.00 -9.84
C GLY A 89 14.31 11.27 -9.41
N PRO A 90 14.39 9.94 -9.21
CA PRO A 90 13.22 9.12 -8.91
C PRO A 90 12.39 9.69 -7.74
N VAL A 91 11.10 9.94 -7.99
CA VAL A 91 10.17 10.45 -6.98
C VAL A 91 9.54 9.26 -6.29
N LYS A 92 9.72 9.18 -4.98
CA LYS A 92 9.05 8.20 -4.12
C LYS A 92 7.76 8.78 -3.58
N THR A 93 6.67 8.04 -3.68
CA THR A 93 5.38 8.43 -3.12
C THR A 93 4.62 7.20 -2.66
N ASN A 94 3.44 7.43 -2.08
CA ASN A 94 2.55 6.36 -1.70
C ASN A 94 1.09 6.69 -1.99
N ALA A 95 0.26 5.66 -2.03
CA ALA A 95 -1.18 5.75 -2.03
C ALA A 95 -1.72 4.84 -0.94
N THR A 96 -2.62 5.36 -0.10
CA THR A 96 -3.21 4.62 1.02
C THR A 96 -4.71 4.52 0.85
N VAL A 97 -5.24 3.32 1.07
CA VAL A 97 -6.68 3.05 1.14
C VAL A 97 -7.00 2.34 2.45
N TYR A 98 -8.15 2.70 3.04
CA TYR A 98 -8.70 2.03 4.20
C TYR A 98 -9.94 1.24 3.81
N ILE A 99 -9.99 -0.01 4.26
CA ILE A 99 -11.01 -0.99 3.94
C ILE A 99 -11.76 -1.29 5.24
N ARG A 100 -13.09 -1.20 5.21
CA ARG A 100 -13.97 -1.69 6.29
C ARG A 100 -14.40 -3.12 5.95
N LEU A 101 -14.14 -4.04 6.87
CA LEU A 101 -14.60 -5.42 6.82
C LEU A 101 -15.88 -5.52 7.66
N GLU A 102 -16.94 -6.10 7.09
CA GLU A 102 -18.24 -6.24 7.74
C GLU A 102 -18.59 -7.72 7.94
N PRO A 103 -19.27 -8.09 9.03
CA PRO A 103 -19.81 -9.43 9.20
C PRO A 103 -20.70 -9.84 8.03
N GLN A 104 -20.53 -11.07 7.53
CA GLN A 104 -21.42 -11.64 6.53
C GLN A 104 -22.80 -11.83 7.17
N SER A 105 -23.82 -11.18 6.62
CA SER A 105 -25.22 -11.44 6.96
C SER A 105 -25.72 -12.55 6.04
N TYR A 106 -26.16 -13.67 6.59
CA TYR A 106 -26.80 -14.77 5.85
C TYR A 106 -28.31 -14.71 5.99
#